data_AF-A0A1S3F6K1-F1
#
_entry.id   AF-A0A1S3F6K1-F1
#
_cell.length_a   1.000
_cell.length_b   1.000
_cell.length_c   1.000
_cell.angle_alpha   90.00
_cell.angle_beta   90.00
_cell.angle_gamma   90.00
#
_symmetry.space_group_name_H-M   'P 1'
#
loop_
_entity.id
_entity.type
_entity.pdbx_description
1 polymer ?
#
loop_
_entity_poly.entity_id
_entity_poly.type
_entity_poly.pdbx_seq_one_letter_code
_entity_poly.pdbx_strand_id
1 'polypeptide(L)'
;MRDTNKETKDQLIIDAGQKHTGTTMCKSCGMIYSAANPEDELQHAQYHQRFLEGVKYVGWKKERVVVEFWDGKIVLILPHDPSSALRKVEDVKELVDHELGFQQVIPKCSNKTKTFLFVSDEKRVVGCLIAEPIKPAFRVLSEPSGPESSNSKESSRAWQCSNAPEPAVCGISRIWVFRLKRRKRIAR
;
A
#
# COMPACT_ATOMS: atom_id res chain seq x y z
N MET A 1 19.36 -50.71 -15.33
CA MET A 1 18.90 -49.33 -15.56
C MET A 1 18.50 -48.76 -14.21
N ARG A 2 18.97 -47.56 -13.88
CA ARG A 2 18.67 -46.87 -12.61
C ARG A 2 17.32 -46.18 -12.76
N ASP A 3 16.32 -46.62 -12.02
CA ASP A 3 15.11 -45.82 -11.80
C ASP A 3 15.22 -45.15 -10.45
N THR A 4 15.77 -43.93 -10.47
CA THR A 4 15.71 -43.00 -9.34
C THR A 4 14.30 -42.40 -9.30
N ASN A 5 13.35 -43.12 -8.69
CA ASN A 5 12.05 -42.58 -8.36
C ASN A 5 12.21 -41.65 -7.15
N LYS A 6 12.49 -40.37 -7.43
CA LYS A 6 12.63 -39.33 -6.41
C LYS A 6 11.22 -38.86 -6.06
N GLU A 7 10.55 -39.61 -5.20
CA GLU A 7 9.28 -39.19 -4.59
C GLU A 7 9.51 -37.85 -3.87
N THR A 8 8.99 -36.78 -4.46
CA THR A 8 8.79 -35.52 -3.76
C THR A 8 7.79 -35.80 -2.65
N LYS A 9 8.31 -35.94 -1.42
CA LYS A 9 7.49 -36.00 -0.22
C LYS A 9 6.80 -34.65 -0.08
N ASP A 10 5.57 -34.56 -0.57
CA ASP A 10 4.64 -33.49 -0.23
C ASP A 10 4.33 -33.63 1.25
N GLN A 11 5.15 -32.97 2.09
CA GLN A 11 4.97 -33.01 3.53
C GLN A 11 3.77 -32.13 3.88
N LEU A 12 2.63 -32.78 4.11
CA LEU A 12 1.43 -32.12 4.59
C LEU A 12 1.65 -31.63 6.03
N ILE A 13 1.38 -30.35 6.28
CA ILE A 13 1.41 -29.76 7.63
C ILE A 13 0.11 -30.13 8.32
N ILE A 14 0.19 -30.97 9.36
CA ILE A 14 -0.95 -31.36 10.19
C ILE A 14 -1.05 -30.36 11.34
N ASP A 15 -2.11 -29.54 11.35
CA ASP A 15 -2.38 -28.63 12.45
C ASP A 15 -2.99 -29.42 13.63
N ALA A 16 -2.11 -30.00 14.45
CA ALA A 16 -2.46 -30.78 15.65
C ALA A 16 -2.23 -29.98 16.95
N GLY A 17 -2.57 -28.69 16.96
CA GLY A 17 -2.49 -27.86 18.18
C GLY A 17 -1.08 -27.41 18.57
N GLN A 18 -0.17 -27.33 17.60
CA GLN A 18 1.16 -26.73 17.82
C GLN A 18 1.01 -25.21 18.01
N LYS A 19 1.75 -24.62 18.95
CA LYS A 19 1.62 -23.17 19.29
C LYS A 19 2.06 -22.21 18.17
N HIS A 20 2.62 -22.72 17.07
CA HIS A 20 3.28 -21.92 16.02
C HIS A 20 2.79 -22.26 14.59
N THR A 21 1.65 -22.94 14.43
CA THR A 21 1.08 -23.35 13.13
C THR A 21 0.16 -22.31 12.49
N GLY A 22 0.13 -21.08 13.00
CA GLY A 22 -0.77 -20.03 12.54
C GLY A 22 -0.09 -18.95 11.71
N THR A 23 -0.86 -18.36 10.80
CA THR A 23 -0.52 -17.09 10.15
C THR A 23 -0.21 -16.01 11.18
N THR A 24 0.95 -15.36 11.07
CA THR A 24 1.43 -14.31 11.97
C THR A 24 1.60 -12.98 11.24
N MET A 25 1.66 -11.87 11.98
CA MET A 25 1.91 -10.52 11.45
C MET A 25 3.21 -9.96 12.01
N CYS A 26 4.10 -9.52 11.12
CA CYS A 26 5.32 -8.84 11.51
C CYS A 26 5.00 -7.47 12.15
N LYS A 27 5.51 -7.23 13.35
CA LYS A 27 5.26 -6.00 14.12
C LYS A 27 6.00 -4.77 13.60
N SER A 28 6.96 -4.92 12.68
CA SER A 28 7.74 -3.81 12.12
C SER A 28 7.39 -3.49 10.67
N CYS A 29 7.09 -4.49 9.83
CA CYS A 29 6.72 -4.29 8.42
C CYS A 29 5.22 -4.54 8.14
N GLY A 30 4.47 -5.11 9.09
CA GLY A 30 3.03 -5.34 8.96
C GLY A 30 2.62 -6.47 8.00
N MET A 31 3.58 -7.17 7.38
CA MET A 31 3.31 -8.32 6.50
C MET A 31 2.74 -9.48 7.30
N ILE A 32 1.73 -10.11 6.73
CA ILE A 32 1.11 -11.33 7.24
C ILE A 32 1.73 -12.51 6.49
N TYR A 33 2.23 -13.51 7.21
CA TYR A 33 2.94 -14.66 6.64
C TYR A 33 2.82 -15.89 7.55
N SER A 34 3.07 -17.09 7.02
CA SER A 34 3.17 -18.31 7.83
C SER A 34 4.61 -18.57 8.27
N ALA A 35 4.90 -18.43 9.56
CA ALA A 35 6.24 -18.73 10.10
C ALA A 35 6.59 -20.23 10.05
N ALA A 36 5.60 -21.10 9.82
CA ALA A 36 5.82 -22.53 9.63
C ALA A 36 6.19 -22.88 8.17
N ASN A 37 6.02 -21.95 7.22
CA ASN A 37 6.34 -22.16 5.80
C ASN A 37 7.65 -21.44 5.43
N PRO A 38 8.73 -22.16 5.06
CA PRO A 38 10.00 -21.54 4.72
C PRO A 38 9.93 -20.59 3.51
N GLU A 39 9.02 -20.82 2.56
CA GLU A 39 8.84 -19.92 1.40
C GLU A 39 8.24 -18.58 1.85
N ASP A 40 7.22 -18.60 2.71
CA ASP A 40 6.63 -17.41 3.32
C ASP A 40 7.66 -16.64 4.16
N GLU A 41 8.51 -17.34 4.92
CA GLU A 41 9.57 -16.72 5.71
C GLU A 41 10.61 -16.01 4.83
N LEU A 42 11.00 -16.64 3.71
CA LEU A 42 11.93 -16.05 2.75
C LEU A 42 11.32 -14.80 2.09
N GLN A 43 10.06 -14.88 1.67
CA GLN A 43 9.33 -13.74 1.11
C GLN A 43 9.18 -12.62 2.13
N HIS A 44 8.86 -12.96 3.39
CA HIS A 44 8.83 -12.00 4.49
C HIS A 44 10.18 -11.31 4.66
N ALA A 45 11.29 -12.04 4.70
CA ALA A 45 12.62 -11.45 4.88
C ALA A 45 12.96 -10.44 3.76
N GLN A 46 12.70 -10.81 2.50
CA GLN A 46 12.94 -9.92 1.35
C GLN A 46 12.05 -8.67 1.39
N TYR A 47 10.74 -8.85 1.64
CA TYR A 47 9.81 -7.74 1.78
C TYR A 47 10.19 -6.85 2.97
N HIS A 48 10.55 -7.43 4.10
CA HIS A 48 10.86 -6.72 5.34
C HIS A 48 12.02 -5.76 5.14
N GLN A 49 13.11 -6.21 4.51
CA GLN A 49 14.25 -5.35 4.23
C GLN A 49 13.86 -4.20 3.30
N ARG A 50 13.21 -4.51 2.17
CA ARG A 50 12.75 -3.50 1.20
C ARG A 50 11.80 -2.49 1.85
N PHE A 51 10.90 -2.95 2.71
CA PHE A 51 9.96 -2.12 3.43
C PHE A 51 10.69 -1.16 4.36
N LEU A 52 11.58 -1.66 5.21
CA LEU A 52 12.31 -0.82 6.18
C LEU A 52 13.18 0.25 5.49
N GLU A 53 13.86 -0.11 4.40
CA GLU A 53 14.64 0.82 3.60
C GLU A 53 13.72 1.83 2.87
N GLY A 54 12.65 1.34 2.26
CA GLY A 54 11.66 2.12 1.52
C GLY A 54 10.88 3.13 2.37
N VAL A 55 10.66 2.87 3.66
CA VAL A 55 10.01 3.84 4.56
C VAL A 55 10.99 4.73 5.33
N LYS A 56 12.29 4.41 5.37
CA LYS A 56 13.29 5.20 6.11
C LYS A 56 13.40 6.63 5.56
N TYR A 57 13.28 7.64 6.42
CA TYR A 57 13.37 9.04 6.02
C TYR A 57 14.56 9.72 6.70
N VAL A 58 15.58 10.10 5.92
CA VAL A 58 16.81 10.71 6.46
C VAL A 58 16.73 12.23 6.64
N GLY A 59 15.67 12.85 6.12
CA GLY A 59 15.51 14.30 6.07
C GLY A 59 16.36 14.97 4.99
N TRP A 60 15.96 16.18 4.61
CA TRP A 60 16.65 16.98 3.59
C TRP A 60 16.99 18.38 4.12
N LYS A 61 18.00 19.01 3.51
CA LYS A 61 18.42 20.38 3.90
C LYS A 61 17.29 21.41 3.75
N LYS A 62 16.44 21.23 2.73
CA LYS A 62 15.26 22.06 2.48
C LYS A 62 14.07 21.15 2.28
N GLU A 63 13.23 21.05 3.30
CA GLU A 63 11.98 20.31 3.27
C GLU A 63 10.82 21.28 3.11
N ARG A 64 9.88 20.98 2.22
CA ARG A 64 8.63 21.72 2.09
C ARG A 64 7.59 21.09 3.00
N VAL A 65 7.63 21.44 4.28
CA VAL A 65 6.64 21.02 5.27
C VAL A 65 5.37 21.82 5.06
N VAL A 66 4.24 21.15 4.85
CA VAL A 66 2.94 21.81 4.64
C VAL A 66 2.11 21.85 5.93
N VAL A 67 2.26 20.85 6.80
CA VAL A 67 1.56 20.76 8.08
C VAL A 67 2.43 19.99 9.07
N GLU A 68 2.43 20.42 10.33
CA GLU A 68 3.07 19.72 11.45
C GLU A 68 2.02 19.21 12.44
N PHE A 69 2.30 18.08 13.05
CA PHE A 69 1.48 17.41 14.06
C PHE A 69 2.36 17.02 15.24
N TRP A 70 1.74 16.59 16.34
CA TRP A 70 2.44 16.10 17.52
C TRP A 70 3.12 14.74 17.27
N ASP A 71 2.63 13.95 16.31
CA ASP A 71 3.12 12.61 15.96
C ASP A 71 3.83 12.54 14.58
N GLY A 72 4.08 13.69 13.96
CA GLY A 72 4.75 13.74 12.66
C GLY A 72 4.50 15.02 11.88
N LYS A 73 4.74 14.98 10.58
CA LYS A 73 4.54 16.11 9.67
C LYS A 73 4.27 15.64 8.25
N ILE A 74 3.64 16.50 7.45
CA ILE A 74 3.42 16.26 6.02
C ILE A 74 4.41 17.09 5.23
N VAL A 75 5.16 16.42 4.35
CA VAL A 75 6.11 17.02 3.41
C VAL A 75 5.54 16.91 1.99
N LEU A 76 5.57 18.01 1.25
CA LEU A 76 5.16 18.07 -0.15
C LEU A 76 6.38 17.99 -1.08
N ILE A 77 6.37 17.04 -2.01
CA ILE A 77 7.36 16.88 -3.07
C ILE A 77 6.71 17.22 -4.41
N LEU A 78 7.41 18.03 -5.20
CA LEU A 78 7.03 18.44 -6.55
C LEU A 78 7.95 17.80 -7.60
N PRO A 79 7.53 17.69 -8.87
CA PRO A 79 8.31 17.01 -9.93
C PRO A 79 9.67 17.65 -10.25
N HIS A 80 9.90 18.89 -9.83
CA HIS A 80 11.13 19.64 -10.04
C HIS A 80 12.00 19.77 -8.77
N ASP A 81 11.66 19.04 -7.71
CA ASP A 81 12.48 18.99 -6.51
C ASP A 81 13.78 18.18 -6.74
N PRO A 82 14.76 18.26 -5.82
CA PRO A 82 16.03 17.54 -5.97
C PRO A 82 15.85 16.03 -6.20
N SER A 83 16.76 15.43 -6.97
CA SER A 83 16.71 13.99 -7.33
C SER A 83 16.61 13.05 -6.12
N SER A 84 17.19 13.42 -4.97
CA SER A 84 17.05 12.67 -3.72
C SER A 84 15.61 12.59 -3.20
N ALA A 85 14.82 13.64 -3.41
CA ALA A 85 13.42 13.66 -3.00
C ALA A 85 12.55 12.89 -4.00
N LEU A 86 12.82 13.04 -5.30
CA LEU A 86 12.14 12.29 -6.36
C LEU A 86 12.38 10.78 -6.22
N ARG A 87 13.63 10.36 -6.00
CA ARG A 87 13.98 8.96 -5.74
C ARG A 87 13.23 8.43 -4.51
N LYS A 88 13.09 9.24 -3.45
CA LYS A 88 12.33 8.81 -2.28
C LYS A 88 10.86 8.60 -2.58
N VAL A 89 10.27 9.43 -3.44
CA VAL A 89 8.90 9.27 -3.91
C VAL A 89 8.77 7.98 -4.73
N GLU A 90 9.74 7.65 -5.57
CA GLU A 90 9.79 6.40 -6.34
C GLU A 90 9.86 5.18 -5.42
N ASP A 91 10.79 5.15 -4.45
CA ASP A 91 10.93 4.06 -3.48
C ASP A 91 9.61 3.81 -2.72
N VAL A 92 8.94 4.88 -2.27
CA VAL A 92 7.66 4.79 -1.56
C VAL A 92 6.54 4.37 -2.52
N LYS A 93 6.53 4.87 -3.75
CA LYS A 93 5.52 4.51 -4.75
C LYS A 93 5.59 3.03 -5.10
N GLU A 94 6.78 2.47 -5.30
CA GLU A 94 6.97 1.04 -5.56
C GLU A 94 6.41 0.18 -4.42
N LEU A 95 6.68 0.57 -3.18
CA LEU A 95 6.14 -0.09 -2.00
C LEU A 95 4.60 -0.02 -1.95
N VAL A 96 4.04 1.16 -2.22
CA VAL A 96 2.59 1.37 -2.26
C VAL A 96 1.93 0.56 -3.38
N ASP A 97 2.51 0.55 -4.57
CA ASP A 97 1.98 -0.21 -5.70
C ASP A 97 2.03 -1.72 -5.42
N HIS A 98 3.12 -2.22 -4.81
CA HIS A 98 3.22 -3.61 -4.39
C HIS A 98 2.17 -3.98 -3.33
N GLU A 99 1.97 -3.16 -2.29
CA GLU A 99 0.96 -3.42 -1.25
C GLU A 99 -0.48 -3.40 -1.80
N LEU A 100 -0.75 -2.57 -2.81
CA LEU A 100 -2.07 -2.45 -3.43
C LEU A 100 -2.28 -3.45 -4.58
N GLY A 101 -1.27 -4.24 -4.94
CA GLY A 101 -1.34 -5.22 -6.03
C GLY A 101 -1.31 -4.60 -7.43
N PHE A 102 -0.80 -3.38 -7.58
CA PHE A 102 -0.63 -2.75 -8.89
C PHE A 102 0.60 -3.31 -9.61
N GLN A 103 0.40 -3.95 -10.77
CA GLN A 103 1.49 -4.24 -11.70
C GLN A 103 1.81 -2.98 -12.51
N GLN A 104 2.95 -2.34 -12.20
CA GLN A 104 3.59 -1.21 -12.92
C GLN A 104 2.63 -0.31 -13.73
N VAL A 105 1.66 0.32 -13.06
CA VAL A 105 0.83 1.34 -13.70
C VAL A 105 1.63 2.65 -13.70
N ILE A 106 2.20 2.99 -14.86
CA ILE A 106 2.86 4.29 -15.06
C ILE A 106 1.77 5.37 -15.05
N PRO A 107 1.83 6.37 -14.16
CA PRO A 107 0.93 7.51 -14.23
C PRO A 107 1.06 8.20 -15.58
N LYS A 108 -0.06 8.44 -16.28
CA LYS A 108 -0.06 9.03 -17.63
C LYS A 108 0.61 10.41 -17.70
N CYS A 109 0.78 11.11 -16.57
CA CYS A 109 1.40 12.44 -16.48
C CYS A 109 2.21 12.64 -15.18
N SER A 110 3.29 11.87 -14.99
CA SER A 110 4.21 12.01 -13.84
C SER A 110 4.60 13.48 -13.54
N ASN A 111 4.87 14.28 -14.58
CA ASN A 111 5.40 15.64 -14.48
C ASN A 111 4.43 16.69 -13.91
N LYS A 112 3.18 16.33 -13.59
CA LYS A 112 2.21 17.25 -12.97
C LYS A 112 1.73 16.77 -11.60
N THR A 113 2.29 15.67 -11.11
CA THR A 113 1.86 15.08 -9.85
C THR A 113 2.40 15.87 -8.66
N LYS A 114 1.66 15.84 -7.55
CA LYS A 114 2.09 16.35 -6.25
C LYS A 114 2.07 15.20 -5.28
N THR A 115 3.19 14.94 -4.62
CA THR A 115 3.30 13.86 -3.65
C THR A 115 3.38 14.41 -2.23
N PHE A 116 2.49 13.94 -1.38
CA PHE A 116 2.46 14.27 0.03
C PHE A 116 2.91 13.04 0.82
N LEU A 117 3.94 13.18 1.65
CA LEU A 117 4.44 12.13 2.52
C LEU A 117 4.19 12.52 3.97
N PHE A 118 3.53 11.66 4.73
CA PHE A 118 3.47 11.79 6.18
C PHE A 118 4.69 11.12 6.78
N VAL A 119 5.54 11.90 7.44
CA VAL A 119 6.75 11.46 8.12
C VAL A 119 6.50 11.48 9.63
N SER A 120 6.62 10.33 10.28
CA SER A 120 6.49 10.25 11.74
C SER A 120 7.70 10.83 12.46
N ASP A 121 7.54 11.11 13.75
CA ASP A 121 8.62 11.43 14.69
C ASP A 121 9.80 10.43 14.65
N GLU A 122 9.51 9.14 14.48
CA GLU A 122 10.48 8.04 14.27
C GLU A 122 11.25 8.13 12.93
N LYS A 123 11.12 9.21 12.17
CA LYS A 123 11.78 9.42 10.86
C LYS A 123 11.44 8.33 9.84
N ARG A 124 10.16 7.95 9.78
CA ARG A 124 9.62 6.99 8.80
C ARG A 124 8.47 7.60 8.02
N VAL A 125 8.43 7.32 6.72
CA VAL A 125 7.26 7.59 5.87
C VAL A 125 6.18 6.57 6.21
N VAL A 126 5.10 7.03 6.84
CA VAL A 126 3.98 6.18 7.28
C VAL A 126 2.68 6.50 6.54
N GLY A 127 2.69 7.52 5.67
CA GLY A 127 1.59 7.84 4.77
C GLY A 127 2.10 8.43 3.46
N CYS A 128 1.39 8.15 2.38
CA CYS A 128 1.68 8.64 1.03
C CYS A 128 0.38 8.99 0.31
N LEU A 129 0.33 10.15 -0.32
CA LEU A 129 -0.74 10.57 -1.21
C LEU A 129 -0.14 11.16 -2.48
N ILE A 130 -0.54 10.65 -3.63
CA ILE A 130 -0.15 11.16 -4.94
C ILE A 130 -1.38 11.75 -5.61
N ALA A 131 -1.35 13.05 -5.87
CA ALA A 131 -2.42 13.80 -6.50
C ALA A 131 -2.02 14.26 -7.91
N GLU A 132 -2.97 14.26 -8.84
CA GLU A 132 -2.79 14.77 -10.20
C GLU A 132 -3.94 15.70 -10.60
N PRO A 133 -3.71 16.68 -11.48
CA PRO A 133 -4.78 17.52 -11.99
C PRO A 133 -5.70 16.72 -12.92
N ILE A 134 -7.01 16.79 -12.68
CA ILE A 134 -8.04 16.20 -13.54
C ILE A 134 -8.98 17.29 -14.07
N LYS A 135 -9.89 16.92 -14.99
CA LYS A 135 -10.89 17.84 -15.55
C LYS A 135 -12.31 17.33 -15.28
N PRO A 136 -12.65 16.08 -15.67
CA PRO A 136 -13.85 15.43 -15.19
C PRO A 136 -13.57 14.34 -14.14
N ALA A 137 -14.57 14.05 -13.32
CA ALA A 137 -14.71 12.84 -12.53
C ALA A 137 -16.15 12.30 -12.66
N PHE A 138 -16.38 11.07 -12.22
CA PHE A 138 -17.70 10.43 -12.28
C PHE A 138 -18.17 10.08 -10.87
N ARG A 139 -19.41 10.44 -10.55
CA ARG A 139 -20.00 10.17 -9.23
C ARG A 139 -20.23 8.68 -9.05
N VAL A 140 -19.76 8.12 -7.94
CA VAL A 140 -20.05 6.73 -7.56
C VAL A 140 -21.53 6.63 -7.15
N LEU A 141 -22.23 5.63 -7.69
CA LEU A 141 -23.62 5.34 -7.39
C LEU A 141 -23.67 4.37 -6.21
N SER A 142 -24.55 4.63 -5.24
CA SER A 142 -24.84 3.67 -4.18
C SER A 142 -25.57 2.45 -4.75
N GLU A 143 -25.35 1.26 -4.19
CA GLU A 143 -26.15 0.08 -4.52
C GLU A 143 -27.65 0.41 -4.31
N PRO A 144 -28.53 0.02 -5.24
CA PRO A 144 -29.95 0.20 -5.04
C PRO A 144 -30.38 -0.61 -3.81
N SER A 145 -30.98 0.05 -2.83
CA SER A 145 -31.64 -0.59 -1.69
C SER A 145 -32.92 -1.28 -2.17
N GLY A 146 -32.76 -2.38 -2.92
CA GLY A 146 -33.86 -3.28 -3.27
C GLY A 146 -34.27 -4.11 -2.04
N PRO A 147 -35.54 -4.53 -1.95
CA PRO A 147 -36.01 -5.36 -0.85
C PRO A 147 -35.23 -6.67 -0.81
N GLU A 148 -34.81 -7.05 0.40
CA GLU A 148 -33.96 -8.17 0.74
C GLU A 148 -34.33 -9.44 -0.03
N SER A 149 -33.51 -9.81 -1.03
CA SER A 149 -33.43 -11.20 -1.44
C SER A 149 -32.59 -11.92 -0.39
N SER A 150 -33.30 -12.59 0.52
CA SER A 150 -32.75 -13.58 1.45
C SER A 150 -32.03 -14.68 0.66
N ASN A 151 -30.76 -14.47 0.34
CA ASN A 151 -29.79 -15.53 0.09
C ASN A 151 -28.38 -14.94 0.14
N SER A 152 -27.73 -15.23 1.25
CA SER A 152 -26.30 -15.06 1.51
C SER A 152 -25.45 -15.64 0.37
N LYS A 153 -25.06 -14.79 -0.57
CA LYS A 153 -23.86 -14.98 -1.39
C LYS A 153 -23.15 -13.64 -1.45
N GLU A 154 -21.89 -13.67 -1.07
CA GLU A 154 -20.92 -12.57 -1.08
C GLU A 154 -21.02 -11.83 -2.42
N SER A 155 -21.82 -10.76 -2.46
CA SER A 155 -21.96 -9.95 -3.65
C SER A 155 -20.60 -9.35 -3.93
N SER A 156 -20.04 -9.64 -5.11
CA SER A 156 -18.87 -8.93 -5.61
C SER A 156 -19.25 -7.45 -5.64
N ARG A 157 -18.73 -6.68 -4.67
CA ARG A 157 -18.98 -5.25 -4.51
C ARG A 157 -18.37 -4.47 -5.66
N ALA A 158 -19.04 -4.52 -6.81
CA ALA A 158 -18.70 -3.71 -7.97
C ALA A 158 -19.31 -2.33 -7.76
N TRP A 159 -18.46 -1.31 -7.69
CA TRP A 159 -18.90 0.07 -7.65
C TRP A 159 -19.30 0.52 -9.06
N GLN A 160 -20.52 1.01 -9.24
CA GLN A 160 -20.94 1.66 -10.47
C GLN A 160 -20.73 3.18 -10.35
N CYS A 161 -20.44 3.85 -11.46
CA CYS A 161 -20.41 5.31 -11.53
C CYS A 161 -21.45 5.84 -12.52
N SER A 162 -21.86 7.09 -12.35
CA SER A 162 -22.66 7.83 -13.33
C SER A 162 -21.90 7.93 -14.65
N ASN A 163 -22.63 7.94 -15.77
CA ASN A 163 -22.04 8.21 -17.09
C ASN A 163 -21.87 9.71 -17.37
N ALA A 164 -22.43 10.57 -16.53
CA ALA A 164 -22.31 12.03 -16.68
C ALA A 164 -21.00 12.52 -16.02
N PRO A 165 -20.11 13.20 -16.78
CA PRO A 165 -18.90 13.78 -16.22
C PRO A 165 -19.22 15.01 -15.37
N GLU A 166 -18.67 15.08 -14.16
CA GLU A 166 -18.73 16.23 -13.28
C GLU A 166 -17.37 16.94 -13.22
N PRO A 167 -17.32 18.30 -13.20
CA PRO A 167 -16.07 19.03 -13.12
C PRO A 167 -15.33 18.72 -11.80
N ALA A 168 -14.05 18.37 -11.90
CA ALA A 168 -13.19 18.11 -10.75
C ALA A 168 -11.77 18.60 -11.04
N VAL A 169 -11.05 19.01 -10.00
CA VAL A 169 -9.72 19.64 -10.14
C VAL A 169 -8.58 18.72 -9.73
N CYS A 170 -8.81 17.84 -8.76
CA CYS A 170 -7.78 17.03 -8.13
C CYS A 170 -8.20 15.55 -8.10
N GLY A 171 -7.41 14.71 -8.76
CA GLY A 171 -7.54 13.25 -8.71
C GLY A 171 -6.54 12.68 -7.72
N ILE A 172 -7.02 11.89 -6.77
CA ILE A 172 -6.15 11.11 -5.87
C ILE A 172 -5.78 9.82 -6.61
N SER A 173 -4.57 9.78 -7.15
CA SER A 173 -4.06 8.64 -7.92
C SER A 173 -3.64 7.48 -7.00
N ARG A 174 -3.04 7.81 -5.86
CA ARG A 174 -2.68 6.86 -4.80
C ARG A 174 -2.93 7.49 -3.44
N ILE A 175 -3.44 6.69 -2.51
CA ILE A 175 -3.49 7.01 -1.09
C ILE A 175 -3.12 5.77 -0.29
N TRP A 176 -2.18 5.91 0.63
CA TRP A 176 -1.66 4.80 1.42
C TRP A 176 -1.27 5.27 2.81
N VAL A 177 -1.53 4.40 3.78
CA VAL A 177 -1.05 4.55 5.16
C VAL A 177 -0.51 3.20 5.59
N PHE A 178 0.69 3.21 6.19
CA PHE A 178 1.32 2.03 6.74
C PHE A 178 0.35 1.29 7.65
N ARG A 179 0.20 -0.03 7.41
CA ARG A 179 -0.81 -0.88 8.05
C ARG A 179 -0.93 -0.67 9.57
N LEU A 180 0.20 -0.63 10.28
CA LEU A 180 0.24 -0.49 11.75
C LEU A 180 -0.02 0.94 12.26
N LYS A 181 -0.10 1.93 11.36
CA LYS A 181 -0.43 3.33 11.66
C LYS A 181 -1.78 3.76 11.06
N ARG A 182 -2.55 2.82 10.46
CA ARG A 182 -3.92 3.08 9.98
C ARG A 182 -4.86 3.43 11.14
N ARG A 183 -5.99 4.07 10.81
CA ARG A 183 -7.04 4.52 11.76
C ARG A 183 -6.58 5.58 12.77
N LYS A 184 -5.41 6.19 12.55
CA LYS A 184 -4.87 7.31 13.35
C LYS A 184 -5.01 8.67 12.66
N ARG A 185 -6.02 8.82 11.78
CA ARG A 185 -6.33 10.06 11.04
C ARG A 185 -5.25 10.57 10.07
N ILE A 186 -4.18 9.80 9.80
CA ILE A 186 -3.13 10.16 8.83
C ILE A 186 -3.68 10.42 7.40
N ALA A 187 -4.70 9.67 6.98
CA ALA A 187 -5.31 9.81 5.65
C ALA A 187 -6.43 10.87 5.59
N ARG A 188 -6.85 11.44 6.73
CA ARG A 188 -8.01 12.34 6.82
C ARG A 188 -7.60 13.78 6.56
#